data_AF-A0A1J4Q043-F1
#
_entry.id   AF-A0A1J4Q043-F1
#
_cell.length_a   1.000
_cell.length_b   1.000
_cell.length_c   1.000
_cell.angle_alpha   90.00
_cell.angle_beta   90.00
_cell.angle_gamma   90.00
#
_symmetry.space_group_name_H-M   'P 1'
#
loop_
_entity.id
_entity.type
_entity.pdbx_description
1 polymer ?
#
loop_
_entity_poly.entity_id
_entity_poly.type
_entity_poly.pdbx_seq_one_letter_code
_entity_poly.pdbx_strand_id
1 'polypeptide(L)'
;MADDAFTGVQGELGITAACRLTGRSRATHYRRLRPPPERKPRKQQVQPSSLTPEERAVVLELMNSGEYAELPPAQIRARELDAGRYHCSVGPG
;
A
#
# COMPACT_ATOMS: atom_id res chain seq x y z
N MET A 1 34.40 -3.81 -0.80
CA MET A 1 34.85 -4.10 0.59
C MET A 1 34.23 -5.40 1.12
N ALA A 2 32.99 -5.45 1.63
CA ALA A 2 32.41 -6.70 2.16
C ALA A 2 32.00 -7.72 1.09
N ASP A 3 31.59 -7.27 -0.10
CA ASP A 3 31.24 -8.16 -1.23
C ASP A 3 32.48 -8.86 -1.84
N ASP A 4 33.60 -8.14 -1.99
CA ASP A 4 34.86 -8.71 -2.48
C ASP A 4 35.44 -9.72 -1.48
N ALA A 5 35.45 -9.36 -0.19
CA ALA A 5 35.86 -10.26 0.89
C ALA A 5 35.00 -11.52 0.94
N PHE A 6 33.68 -11.40 0.73
CA PHE A 6 32.77 -12.55 0.71
C PHE A 6 33.06 -13.47 -0.48
N THR A 7 33.32 -12.88 -1.65
CA THR A 7 33.61 -13.63 -2.87
C THR A 7 34.91 -14.43 -2.77
N GLY A 8 35.92 -13.90 -2.10
CA GLY A 8 37.19 -14.59 -1.88
C GLY A 8 37.10 -15.83 -0.99
N VAL A 9 36.20 -15.85 0.00
CA VAL A 9 36.14 -16.94 1.00
C VAL A 9 34.96 -17.90 0.84
N GLN A 10 33.93 -17.55 0.04
CA GLN A 10 32.74 -18.39 -0.11
C GLN A 10 33.01 -19.76 -0.75
N GLY A 11 34.00 -19.85 -1.65
CA GLY A 11 34.34 -21.10 -2.35
C GLY A 11 35.02 -22.14 -1.48
N GLU A 12 35.72 -21.69 -0.44
CA GLU A 12 36.52 -22.55 0.45
C GLU A 12 35.76 -22.92 1.72
N LEU A 13 34.97 -21.99 2.28
CA LEU A 13 34.32 -22.14 3.59
C LEU A 13 32.79 -22.28 3.51
N GLY A 14 32.23 -22.12 2.31
CA GLY A 14 30.79 -22.07 2.08
C GLY A 14 30.13 -20.77 2.57
N ILE A 15 28.91 -20.55 2.08
CA ILE A 15 28.15 -19.28 2.24
C ILE A 15 27.96 -18.88 3.71
N THR A 16 27.67 -19.84 4.60
CA THR A 16 27.37 -19.53 6.01
C THR A 16 28.59 -18.98 6.75
N ALA A 17 29.76 -19.60 6.57
CA ALA A 17 31.00 -19.16 7.20
C ALA A 17 31.48 -17.84 6.58
N ALA A 18 31.39 -17.72 5.26
CA ALA A 18 31.70 -16.48 4.55
C ALA A 18 30.85 -15.29 5.02
N CYS A 19 29.53 -15.48 5.21
CA CYS A 19 28.65 -14.43 5.75
C CYS A 19 29.06 -14.01 7.17
N ARG A 20 29.38 -14.97 8.05
CA ARG A 20 29.80 -14.67 9.43
C ARG A 20 31.12 -13.90 9.47
N LEU A 21 32.13 -14.34 8.70
CA LEU A 21 33.47 -13.75 8.67
C LEU A 21 33.49 -12.34 8.09
N THR A 22 32.65 -12.08 7.09
CA THR A 22 32.60 -10.78 6.39
C THR A 22 31.58 -9.81 6.98
N GLY A 23 30.85 -10.21 8.02
CA GLY A 23 29.77 -9.41 8.63
C GLY A 23 28.54 -9.25 7.72
N ARG A 24 28.43 -10.05 6.65
CA ARG A 24 27.34 -9.97 5.68
C ARG A 24 26.10 -10.74 6.18
N SER A 25 24.93 -10.12 6.10
CA SER A 25 23.67 -10.82 6.35
C SER A 25 23.41 -11.92 5.32
N ARG A 26 23.16 -13.14 5.79
CA ARG A 26 22.72 -14.28 4.96
C ARG A 26 21.43 -13.98 4.20
N ALA A 27 20.50 -13.26 4.84
CA ALA A 27 19.24 -12.88 4.21
C ALA A 27 19.48 -11.97 2.99
N THR A 28 20.41 -11.00 3.10
CA THR A 28 20.80 -10.13 2.00
C THR A 28 21.48 -10.91 0.87
N HIS A 29 22.33 -11.88 1.18
CA HIS A 29 22.95 -12.74 0.17
C HIS A 29 21.89 -13.49 -0.66
N TYR A 30 20.93 -14.17 -0.02
CA TYR A 30 19.88 -14.89 -0.75
C TYR A 30 18.88 -13.98 -1.47
N ARG A 31 18.54 -12.81 -0.92
CA ARG A 31 17.69 -11.82 -1.61
C ARG A 31 18.34 -11.31 -2.90
N ARG A 32 19.68 -11.15 -2.94
CA ARG A 32 20.40 -10.77 -4.16
C ARG A 32 20.48 -11.91 -5.18
N LEU A 33 20.66 -13.16 -4.71
CA LEU A 33 20.64 -14.35 -5.58
C LEU A 33 19.25 -14.64 -6.16
N ARG A 34 18.20 -14.30 -5.42
CA ARG A 34 16.79 -14.51 -5.80
C ARG A 34 16.05 -13.19 -5.66
N PRO A 35 16.31 -12.23 -6.57
CA PRO A 35 15.57 -10.98 -6.55
C PRO A 35 14.08 -11.29 -6.66
N PRO A 36 13.22 -10.57 -5.91
CA PRO A 36 11.79 -10.73 -6.08
C PRO A 36 11.42 -10.43 -7.54
N PRO A 37 10.44 -11.14 -8.10
CA PRO A 37 9.98 -10.86 -9.45
C PRO A 37 9.50 -9.40 -9.53
N GLU A 38 9.59 -8.82 -10.72
CA GLU A 38 9.03 -7.49 -10.98
C GLU A 38 7.58 -7.45 -10.51
N ARG A 39 7.25 -6.44 -9.70
CA ARG A 39 5.89 -6.24 -9.22
C ARG A 39 5.01 -5.92 -10.42
N LYS A 40 4.20 -6.88 -10.85
CA LYS A 40 3.16 -6.64 -11.84
C LYS A 40 2.18 -5.60 -11.29
N PRO A 41 1.72 -4.64 -12.11
CA PRO A 41 0.68 -3.73 -11.69
C PRO A 41 -0.54 -4.55 -11.28
N ARG A 42 -1.03 -4.30 -10.06
CA ARG A 42 -2.23 -4.96 -9.57
C ARG A 42 -3.39 -4.48 -10.44
N LYS A 43 -4.19 -5.41 -10.97
CA LYS A 43 -5.45 -5.04 -11.64
C LYS A 43 -6.30 -4.26 -10.65
N GLN A 44 -6.87 -3.14 -11.09
CA GLN A 44 -7.84 -2.41 -10.28
C GLN A 44 -9.02 -3.35 -10.00
N GLN A 45 -9.21 -3.71 -8.74
CA GLN A 45 -10.36 -4.45 -8.29
C GLN A 45 -11.40 -3.43 -7.86
N VAL A 46 -12.43 -3.23 -8.68
CA VAL A 46 -13.59 -2.41 -8.30
C VAL A 46 -14.38 -3.21 -7.27
N GLN A 47 -14.66 -2.61 -6.12
CA GLN A 47 -15.47 -3.28 -5.11
C GLN A 47 -16.93 -3.27 -5.57
N PRO A 48 -17.73 -4.33 -5.31
CA PRO A 48 -19.13 -4.35 -5.70
C PRO A 48 -19.95 -3.19 -5.13
N SER A 49 -19.52 -2.64 -4.00
CA SER A 49 -20.13 -1.50 -3.31
C SER A 49 -19.41 -0.16 -3.57
N SER A 50 -18.53 -0.10 -4.59
CA SER A 50 -17.92 1.16 -4.99
C SER A 50 -18.96 2.07 -5.65
N LEU A 51 -18.90 3.35 -5.32
CA LEU A 51 -19.72 4.36 -5.98
C LEU A 51 -19.45 4.35 -7.49
N THR A 52 -20.50 4.47 -8.29
CA THR A 52 -20.37 4.76 -9.72
C THR A 52 -19.74 6.15 -9.92
N PRO A 53 -19.17 6.44 -11.10
CA PRO A 53 -18.69 7.78 -11.41
C PRO A 53 -19.75 8.87 -11.20
N GLU A 54 -21.01 8.56 -11.52
CA GLU A 54 -22.15 9.47 -11.38
C GLU A 54 -22.48 9.71 -9.91
N GLU A 55 -22.57 8.64 -9.10
CA GLU A 55 -22.79 8.75 -7.65
C GLU A 55 -21.66 9.54 -6.98
N ARG A 56 -20.41 9.31 -7.40
CA ARG A 56 -19.26 10.07 -6.92
C ARG A 56 -19.36 11.56 -7.28
N ALA A 57 -19.86 11.90 -8.46
CA ALA A 57 -20.05 13.29 -8.86
C ALA A 57 -21.08 13.99 -7.96
N VAL A 58 -22.21 13.34 -7.66
CA VAL A 58 -23.24 13.87 -6.75
C VAL A 58 -22.67 14.12 -5.35
N VAL A 59 -21.89 13.18 -4.80
CA VAL A 59 -21.24 13.34 -3.50
C VAL A 59 -20.27 14.53 -3.50
N LEU A 60 -19.50 14.69 -4.57
CA LEU A 60 -18.55 15.79 -4.68
C LEU A 60 -19.27 17.14 -4.80
N GLU A 61 -20.36 17.22 -5.55
CA GLU A 61 -21.16 18.44 -5.66
C GLU A 61 -21.75 18.84 -4.30
N LEU A 62 -22.30 17.86 -3.58
CA LEU A 62 -22.80 18.05 -2.21
C LEU A 62 -21.71 18.59 -1.28
N MET A 63 -20.55 17.93 -1.25
CA MET A 63 -19.44 18.32 -0.37
C MET A 63 -18.87 19.70 -0.72
N ASN A 64 -18.92 20.10 -1.99
CA ASN A 64 -18.46 21.41 -2.46
C ASN A 64 -19.54 22.50 -2.38
N SER A 65 -20.76 22.17 -1.94
CA SER A 65 -21.82 23.17 -1.74
C SER A 65 -21.46 24.13 -0.60
N GLY A 66 -21.96 25.37 -0.67
CA GLY A 66 -21.65 26.40 0.32
C GLY A 66 -22.05 26.05 1.77
N GLU A 67 -23.03 25.15 1.95
CA GLU A 67 -23.45 24.67 3.28
C GLU A 67 -22.40 23.74 3.92
N TYR A 68 -21.64 23.02 3.10
CA TYR A 68 -20.71 21.98 3.52
C TYR A 68 -19.23 22.29 3.26
N ALA A 69 -18.92 23.36 2.51
CA ALA A 69 -17.58 23.73 2.09
C ALA A 69 -16.55 23.84 3.24
N GLU A 70 -17.00 24.31 4.41
CA GLU A 70 -16.15 24.52 5.60
C GLU A 70 -16.28 23.40 6.64
N LEU A 71 -17.02 22.33 6.33
CA LEU A 71 -17.29 21.24 7.26
C LEU A 71 -16.41 20.02 6.96
N PRO A 72 -15.85 19.37 7.99
CA PRO A 72 -15.09 18.16 7.79
C PRO A 72 -16.02 17.02 7.28
N PRO A 73 -15.53 16.09 6.44
CA PRO A 73 -16.34 15.02 5.84
C PRO A 73 -17.14 14.18 6.85
N ALA A 74 -16.62 13.98 8.05
CA ALA A 74 -17.31 13.26 9.12
C ALA A 74 -18.58 13.98 9.59
N GLN A 75 -18.56 15.31 9.68
CA GLN A 75 -19.72 16.11 10.08
C GLN A 75 -20.76 16.18 8.96
N ILE A 76 -20.32 16.31 7.71
CA ILE A 76 -21.23 16.26 6.54
C ILE A 76 -21.99 14.93 6.55
N ARG A 77 -21.27 13.81 6.74
CA ARG A 77 -21.88 12.48 6.83
C ARG A 77 -22.91 12.37 7.96
N ALA A 78 -22.59 12.88 9.15
CA ALA A 78 -23.52 12.84 10.28
C ALA A 78 -24.80 13.62 9.98
N ARG A 79 -24.68 14.83 9.41
CA ARG A 79 -25.85 15.66 9.04
C ARG A 79 -26.73 15.03 7.98
N GLU A 80 -26.14 14.44 6.94
CA GLU A 80 -26.90 13.73 5.91
C GLU A 80 -27.61 12.50 6.49
N LEU A 81 -26.95 11.77 7.40
CA LEU A 81 -27.54 10.64 8.11
C LEU A 81 -28.72 11.05 8.99
N ASP A 82 -28.57 12.14 9.77
CA ASP A 82 -29.63 12.70 10.61
C ASP A 82 -30.82 13.19 9.76
N ALA A 83 -30.56 13.66 8.54
CA ALA A 83 -31.58 14.06 7.58
C ALA A 83 -32.17 12.88 6.76
N GLY A 84 -31.77 11.64 7.04
CA GLY A 84 -32.26 10.43 6.38
C GLY A 84 -31.74 10.23 4.94
N ARG A 85 -30.69 10.96 4.54
CA ARG A 85 -30.08 10.89 3.20
C ARG A 85 -28.80 10.06 3.25
N TYR A 86 -28.76 9.00 2.46
CA TYR A 86 -27.66 8.04 2.44
C TYR A 86 -26.93 8.10 1.11
N HIS A 87 -25.76 8.74 1.08
CA HIS A 87 -24.94 8.86 -0.14
C HIS A 87 -23.78 7.85 -0.22
N CYS A 88 -23.29 7.36 0.93
CA CYS A 88 -22.15 6.45 0.99
C CYS A 88 -22.36 5.34 2.04
N SER A 89 -22.08 4.10 1.66
CA SER A 89 -22.03 2.96 2.61
C SER A 89 -20.79 3.04 3.51
N VAL A 90 -20.86 2.48 4.72
CA VAL A 90 -19.66 2.25 5.56
C VAL A 90 -18.98 1.00 4.99
N GLY A 91 -17.88 1.19 4.25
CA GLY A 91 -17.09 0.05 3.79
C GLY A 91 -16.41 -0.67 4.97
N PRO A 92 -16.17 -1.99 4.89
CA PRO A 92 -15.30 -2.66 5.85
C PRO A 92 -13.89 -2.09 5.72
N GLY A 93 -13.32 -1.66 6.85
CA GLY A 93 -11.95 -1.15 6.95
C GLY A 93 -10.89 -2.22 6.73
#